data_AF-A0AAJ6NE32-F1
#
_entry.id   AF-A0AAJ6NE32-F1
#
_cell.length_a   1.000
_cell.length_b   1.000
_cell.length_c   1.000
_cell.angle_alpha   90.00
_cell.angle_beta   90.00
_cell.angle_gamma   90.00
#
_symmetry.space_group_name_H-M   'P 1'
#
loop_
_entity.id
_entity.type
_entity.pdbx_description
1 polymer ?
#
loop_
_entity_poly.entity_id
_entity_poly.type
_entity_poly.pdbx_seq_one_letter_code
_entity_poly.pdbx_strand_id
1 'polypeptide(L)'
;MIDSYERLLAFGQKHLNDLFFLDGIHNISARDCILREIISNTLVHRDYSSGFPARIIIDNEAITIENSNLAHKMGTLDLLQFKPYPKNPTISKVFREMGLADELDSGMRNTYKYTKLCSDSIPLFEEGNIFKTIIPLRKIATQKVGNASQNVPHNVSQDVSHNVPKNITPYSKEERILIIKKYIKENNKITRKAIADELGVDLKTIQRDINKIDNLKYIGRGRNGHWEFEE
;
A
#
# COMPACT_ATOMS: atom_id res chain seq x y z
N MET A 1 -9.94 -3.04 23.39
CA MET A 1 -9.14 -2.86 22.15
C MET A 1 -9.82 -3.56 20.98
N ILE A 2 -10.19 -4.84 21.11
CA ILE A 2 -10.94 -5.57 20.08
C ILE A 2 -12.29 -4.92 19.76
N ASP A 3 -13.07 -4.55 20.78
CA ASP A 3 -14.33 -3.81 20.56
C ASP A 3 -14.12 -2.48 19.81
N SER A 4 -12.96 -1.84 20.02
CA SER A 4 -12.60 -0.61 19.30
C SER A 4 -12.33 -0.91 17.83
N TYR A 5 -11.65 -2.03 17.52
CA TYR A 5 -11.44 -2.48 16.15
C TYR A 5 -12.77 -2.67 15.42
N GLU A 6 -13.70 -3.43 16.00
CA GLU A 6 -15.00 -3.71 15.39
C GLU A 6 -15.83 -2.44 15.18
N ARG A 7 -15.85 -1.55 16.18
CA ARG A 7 -16.56 -0.26 16.08
C ARG A 7 -15.99 0.65 15.00
N LEU A 8 -14.67 0.72 14.88
CA LEU A 8 -14.01 1.52 13.83
C LEU A 8 -14.22 0.92 12.44
N LEU A 9 -14.20 -0.41 12.34
CA LEU A 9 -14.46 -1.12 11.08
C LEU A 9 -15.91 -0.86 10.61
N ALA A 10 -16.88 -1.01 11.51
CA ALA A 10 -18.28 -0.71 11.23
C ALA A 10 -18.50 0.76 10.85
N PHE A 11 -17.78 1.69 11.49
CA PHE A 11 -17.79 3.11 11.12
C PHE A 11 -17.26 3.31 9.69
N GLY A 12 -16.10 2.74 9.35
CA GLY A 12 -15.54 2.82 8.00
C GLY A 12 -16.47 2.23 6.94
N GLN A 13 -16.99 1.04 7.18
CA GLN A 13 -17.95 0.36 6.28
C GLN A 13 -19.24 1.17 6.08
N LYS A 14 -19.71 1.85 7.14
CA LYS A 14 -20.86 2.74 7.06
C LYS A 14 -20.57 3.99 6.22
N HIS A 15 -19.35 4.50 6.21
CA HIS A 15 -19.04 5.82 5.64
C HIS A 15 -18.28 5.77 4.30
N LEU A 16 -17.83 4.59 3.87
CA LEU A 16 -17.15 4.37 2.59
C LEU A 16 -17.92 3.38 1.72
N ASN A 17 -17.98 3.65 0.42
CA ASN A 17 -18.51 2.70 -0.54
C ASN A 17 -17.59 1.51 -0.71
N ASP A 18 -18.18 0.35 -1.02
CA ASP A 18 -17.42 -0.83 -1.38
C ASP A 18 -17.08 -0.80 -2.86
N LEU A 19 -15.78 -0.83 -3.16
CA LEU A 19 -15.26 -1.02 -4.51
C LEU A 19 -14.60 -2.40 -4.53
N PHE A 20 -15.18 -3.29 -5.32
CA PHE A 20 -14.66 -4.64 -5.51
C PHE A 20 -13.60 -4.65 -6.59
N PHE A 21 -12.47 -5.30 -6.30
CA PHE A 21 -11.38 -5.48 -7.24
C PHE A 21 -10.98 -6.95 -7.28
N LEU A 22 -10.41 -7.38 -8.41
CA LEU A 22 -9.82 -8.69 -8.54
C LEU A 22 -8.36 -8.65 -8.07
N ASP A 23 -8.04 -9.46 -7.06
CA ASP A 23 -6.68 -9.76 -6.65
C ASP A 23 -6.36 -11.20 -7.06
N GLY A 24 -5.71 -11.34 -8.21
CA GLY A 24 -5.58 -12.62 -8.90
C GLY A 24 -6.94 -13.15 -9.36
N ILE A 25 -7.42 -14.21 -8.72
CA ILE A 25 -8.72 -14.85 -9.02
C ILE A 25 -9.81 -14.53 -7.99
N HIS A 26 -9.48 -13.81 -6.92
CA HIS A 26 -10.41 -13.52 -5.83
C HIS A 26 -10.94 -12.09 -5.93
N ASN A 27 -12.25 -11.92 -5.70
CA ASN A 27 -12.83 -10.60 -5.49
C ASN A 27 -12.55 -10.15 -4.06
N ILE A 28 -11.89 -9.02 -3.92
CA ILE A 28 -11.58 -8.39 -2.64
C ILE A 28 -12.27 -7.03 -2.52
N SER A 29 -12.77 -6.72 -1.33
CA SER A 29 -13.21 -5.37 -0.98
C SER A 29 -11.98 -4.53 -0.66
N ALA A 30 -11.64 -3.58 -1.53
CA ALA A 30 -10.50 -2.69 -1.23
C ALA A 30 -10.80 -1.77 -0.04
N ARG A 31 -12.09 -1.45 0.19
CA ARG A 31 -12.55 -0.75 1.40
C ARG A 31 -12.22 -1.55 2.66
N ASP A 32 -12.62 -2.80 2.74
CA ASP A 32 -12.43 -3.59 3.96
C ASP A 32 -10.94 -3.93 4.17
N CYS A 33 -10.21 -4.14 3.08
CA CYS A 33 -8.76 -4.30 3.14
C CYS A 33 -8.05 -3.06 3.69
N ILE A 34 -8.38 -1.87 3.20
CA ILE A 34 -7.74 -0.64 3.68
C ILE A 34 -8.16 -0.31 5.11
N LEU A 35 -9.43 -0.53 5.47
CA LEU A 35 -9.94 -0.33 6.82
C LEU A 35 -9.26 -1.27 7.82
N ARG A 36 -9.18 -2.57 7.51
CA ARG A 36 -8.44 -3.54 8.33
C ARG A 36 -7.03 -3.06 8.59
N GLU A 37 -6.33 -2.64 7.54
CA GLU A 37 -4.94 -2.20 7.62
C GLU A 37 -4.77 -0.97 8.52
N ILE A 38 -5.51 0.11 8.26
CA ILE A 38 -5.34 1.35 9.04
C ILE A 38 -5.82 1.21 10.48
N ILE A 39 -6.88 0.46 10.74
CA ILE A 39 -7.42 0.28 12.09
C ILE A 39 -6.46 -0.58 12.90
N SER A 40 -5.98 -1.70 12.33
CA SER A 40 -4.99 -2.54 12.99
C SER A 40 -3.70 -1.77 13.25
N ASN A 41 -3.18 -1.03 12.28
CA ASN A 41 -1.99 -0.20 12.50
C ASN A 41 -2.20 0.86 13.59
N THR A 42 -3.38 1.49 13.63
CA THR A 42 -3.73 2.46 14.67
C THR A 42 -3.67 1.81 16.05
N LEU A 43 -4.31 0.65 16.24
CA LEU A 43 -4.37 0.00 17.56
C LEU A 43 -3.02 -0.61 17.94
N VAL A 44 -2.35 -1.27 17.01
CA VAL A 44 -1.07 -1.95 17.26
C VAL A 44 0.06 -0.95 17.55
N HIS A 45 0.11 0.19 16.86
CA HIS A 45 1.21 1.16 16.98
C HIS A 45 0.90 2.36 17.87
N ARG A 46 -0.28 2.42 18.52
CA ARG A 46 -0.62 3.50 19.44
C ARG A 46 0.31 3.53 20.65
N ASP A 47 0.73 4.73 21.03
CA ASP A 47 1.26 4.99 22.37
C ASP A 47 0.12 5.02 23.39
N TYR A 48 0.01 3.93 24.17
CA TYR A 48 -1.03 3.78 25.19
C TYR A 48 -0.79 4.58 26.47
N SER A 49 0.40 5.14 26.65
CA SER A 49 0.69 6.03 27.79
C SER A 49 0.16 7.45 27.57
N SER A 50 -0.11 7.83 26.32
CA SER A 50 -0.58 9.16 25.95
C SER A 50 -2.09 9.33 26.08
N GLY A 51 -2.48 10.50 26.60
CA GLY A 51 -3.88 10.97 26.66
C GLY A 51 -4.43 11.47 25.33
N PHE A 52 -3.61 11.60 24.27
CA PHE A 52 -4.10 12.02 22.96
C PHE A 52 -5.03 10.96 22.35
N PRO A 53 -6.28 11.31 21.99
CA PRO A 53 -7.22 10.35 21.42
C PRO A 53 -6.85 10.01 19.99
N ALA A 54 -6.86 8.72 19.64
CA ALA A 54 -6.74 8.29 18.25
C ALA A 54 -8.00 8.72 17.47
N ARG A 55 -7.82 9.26 16.26
CA ARG A 55 -8.91 9.77 15.42
C ARG A 55 -8.85 9.15 14.03
N ILE A 56 -10.02 8.79 13.51
CA ILE A 56 -10.25 8.46 12.11
C ILE A 56 -11.28 9.45 11.59
N ILE A 57 -10.89 10.23 10.59
CA ILE A 57 -11.69 11.27 9.96
C ILE A 57 -11.90 10.83 8.51
N ILE A 58 -13.16 10.79 8.08
CA ILE A 58 -13.52 10.47 6.70
C ILE A 58 -14.27 11.67 6.15
N ASP A 59 -13.70 12.30 5.13
CA ASP A 59 -14.35 13.36 4.37
C ASP A 59 -14.46 12.96 2.89
N ASN A 60 -14.79 13.92 2.02
CA ASN A 60 -15.00 13.66 0.60
C ASN A 60 -13.70 13.44 -0.18
N GLU A 61 -12.56 13.83 0.38
CA GLU A 61 -11.26 13.83 -0.27
C GLU A 61 -10.33 12.75 0.27
N ALA A 62 -10.40 12.42 1.56
CA ALA A 62 -9.50 11.47 2.19
C ALA A 62 -10.06 10.79 3.45
N ILE A 63 -9.41 9.68 3.80
CA ILE A 63 -9.40 9.14 5.17
C ILE A 63 -8.13 9.68 5.84
N THR A 64 -8.29 10.41 6.93
CA THR A 64 -7.17 10.90 7.76
C THR A 64 -7.19 10.20 9.10
N ILE A 65 -6.05 9.60 9.47
CA ILE A 65 -5.83 8.95 10.74
C ILE A 65 -4.78 9.74 11.52
N GLU A 66 -5.07 10.02 12.78
CA GLU A 66 -4.13 10.65 13.71
C GLU A 66 -4.03 9.81 14.97
N ASN A 67 -2.81 9.39 15.32
CA ASN A 67 -2.58 8.50 16.45
C ASN A 67 -1.38 8.96 17.27
N SER A 68 -1.48 8.86 18.61
CA SER A 68 -0.33 9.15 19.46
C SER A 68 0.78 8.15 19.20
N ASN A 69 2.02 8.64 19.20
CA ASN A 69 3.15 7.88 18.72
C ASN A 69 4.44 8.18 19.48
N LEU A 70 5.23 7.13 19.73
CA LEU A 70 6.63 7.23 20.13
C LEU A 70 7.49 7.21 18.86
N ALA A 71 7.73 8.39 18.30
CA ALA A 71 8.48 8.57 17.06
C ALA A 71 9.95 8.20 17.26
N HIS A 72 10.48 7.39 16.35
CA HIS A 72 11.90 7.04 16.32
C HIS A 72 12.67 7.95 15.36
N LYS A 73 11.98 8.45 14.34
CA LYS A 73 12.45 9.46 13.39
C LYS A 73 11.27 10.37 13.07
N MET A 74 11.56 11.62 12.74
CA MET A 74 10.53 12.58 12.34
C MET A 74 10.54 12.77 10.82
N GLY A 75 9.37 13.03 10.25
CA GLY A 75 9.18 13.37 8.85
C GLY A 75 8.34 12.36 8.08
N THR A 76 8.22 12.59 6.77
CA THR A 76 7.47 11.71 5.88
C THR A 76 8.16 10.36 5.73
N LEU A 77 7.39 9.28 5.82
CA LEU A 77 7.90 7.94 5.60
C LEU A 77 7.84 7.57 4.12
N ASP A 78 8.96 7.06 3.63
CA ASP A 78 9.09 6.50 2.28
C ASP A 78 9.05 4.98 2.38
N LEU A 79 8.18 4.34 1.57
CA LEU A 79 8.04 2.89 1.47
C LEU A 79 9.34 2.14 1.26
N LEU A 80 10.30 2.72 0.54
CA LEU A 80 11.55 2.08 0.18
C LEU A 80 12.62 2.18 1.27
N GLN A 81 12.53 3.20 2.11
CA GLN A 81 13.46 3.50 3.20
C GLN A 81 12.93 3.05 4.57
N PHE A 82 11.63 2.80 4.66
CA PHE A 82 10.98 2.40 5.90
C PHE A 82 11.52 1.04 6.37
N LYS A 83 11.89 0.99 7.65
CA LYS A 83 12.24 -0.23 8.35
C LYS A 83 11.18 -0.46 9.42
N PRO A 84 10.39 -1.54 9.36
CA PRO A 84 9.36 -1.80 10.34
C PRO A 84 9.95 -1.89 11.75
N TYR A 85 9.26 -1.26 12.68
CA TYR A 85 9.58 -1.35 14.09
C TYR A 85 8.28 -1.59 14.88
N PRO A 86 8.12 -2.79 15.49
CA PRO A 86 6.95 -3.08 16.29
C PRO A 86 7.00 -2.28 17.60
N LYS A 87 6.18 -1.22 17.68
CA LYS A 87 6.11 -0.35 18.87
C LYS A 87 5.49 -1.06 20.07
N ASN A 88 4.55 -1.98 19.82
CA ASN A 88 3.95 -2.84 20.85
C ASN A 88 4.01 -4.33 20.43
N PRO A 89 5.16 -5.01 20.54
CA PRO A 89 5.35 -6.37 20.00
C PRO A 89 4.32 -7.39 20.50
N THR A 90 3.93 -7.33 21.77
CA THR A 90 2.92 -8.23 22.36
C THR A 90 1.54 -8.00 21.74
N ILE A 91 1.12 -6.75 21.56
CA ILE A 91 -0.16 -6.40 20.93
C ILE A 91 -0.13 -6.83 19.45
N SER A 92 0.97 -6.55 18.74
CA SER A 92 1.15 -7.02 17.35
C SER A 92 0.99 -8.54 17.24
N LYS A 93 1.57 -9.30 18.18
CA LYS A 93 1.46 -10.76 18.18
C LYS A 93 0.01 -11.22 18.34
N VAL A 94 -0.73 -10.65 19.29
CA VAL A 94 -2.16 -10.98 19.49
C VAL A 94 -2.98 -10.67 18.24
N PHE A 95 -2.79 -9.50 17.62
CA PHE A 95 -3.53 -9.12 16.42
C PHE A 95 -3.27 -10.07 15.25
N ARG A 96 -2.03 -10.55 15.08
CA ARG A 96 -1.69 -11.57 14.07
C ARG A 96 -2.31 -12.92 14.38
N GLU A 97 -2.26 -13.38 15.62
CA GLU A 97 -2.87 -14.65 16.04
C GLU A 97 -4.39 -14.65 15.85
N MET A 98 -5.03 -13.48 15.97
CA MET A 98 -6.46 -13.30 15.69
C MET A 98 -6.78 -13.09 14.21
N GLY A 99 -5.78 -13.01 13.32
CA GLY A 99 -5.98 -12.71 11.89
C GLY A 99 -6.44 -11.28 11.60
N LEU A 100 -6.25 -10.35 12.54
CA LEU A 100 -6.63 -8.93 12.38
C LEU A 100 -5.51 -8.09 11.78
N ALA A 101 -4.26 -8.55 11.85
CA ALA A 101 -3.10 -7.91 11.23
C ALA A 101 -2.27 -8.93 10.46
N ASP A 102 -1.70 -8.48 9.34
CA ASP A 102 -0.80 -9.28 8.51
C ASP A 102 0.62 -9.32 9.13
N GLU A 103 1.57 -10.01 8.47
CA GLU A 103 2.96 -10.11 8.94
C GLU A 103 3.64 -8.74 9.11
N LEU A 104 4.68 -8.70 9.96
CA LEU A 104 5.52 -7.50 10.10
C LEU A 104 6.07 -7.12 8.71
N ASP A 105 6.00 -5.83 8.35
CA ASP A 105 6.45 -5.23 7.06
C ASP A 105 5.42 -5.18 5.92
N SER A 106 4.25 -5.79 6.06
CA SER A 106 3.22 -5.68 5.02
C SER A 106 2.40 -4.39 5.12
N GLY A 107 2.26 -3.81 6.30
CA GLY A 107 1.17 -2.86 6.53
C GLY A 107 1.22 -1.57 5.70
N MET A 108 2.42 -1.00 5.57
CA MET A 108 2.61 0.17 4.69
C MET A 108 2.42 -0.24 3.22
N ARG A 109 2.98 -1.38 2.78
CA ARG A 109 2.83 -1.91 1.41
C ARG A 109 1.37 -2.18 1.05
N ASN A 110 0.61 -2.79 1.94
CA ASN A 110 -0.82 -3.06 1.81
C ASN A 110 -1.61 -1.76 1.69
N THR A 111 -1.32 -0.79 2.55
CA THR A 111 -1.98 0.53 2.47
C THR A 111 -1.72 1.18 1.11
N TYR A 112 -0.48 1.14 0.60
CA TYR A 112 -0.16 1.59 -0.76
C TYR A 112 -0.96 0.84 -1.82
N LYS A 113 -0.96 -0.51 -1.77
CA LYS A 113 -1.69 -1.38 -2.71
C LYS A 113 -3.17 -1.01 -2.77
N TYR A 114 -3.85 -0.99 -1.63
CA TYR A 114 -5.30 -0.77 -1.59
C TYR A 114 -5.68 0.69 -1.86
N THR A 115 -4.86 1.66 -1.45
CA THR A 115 -5.09 3.08 -1.80
C THR A 115 -5.06 3.26 -3.31
N LYS A 116 -4.06 2.66 -3.98
CA LYS A 116 -3.94 2.75 -5.43
C LYS A 116 -5.14 2.15 -6.14
N LEU A 117 -5.62 0.99 -5.69
CA LEU A 117 -6.84 0.37 -6.24
C LEU A 117 -8.07 1.28 -6.05
N CYS A 118 -8.24 1.85 -4.85
CA CYS A 118 -9.40 2.67 -4.53
C CYS A 118 -9.43 4.04 -5.23
N SER A 119 -8.28 4.71 -5.35
CA SER A 119 -8.23 6.13 -5.78
C SER A 119 -7.25 6.45 -6.90
N ASP A 120 -6.46 5.47 -7.39
CA ASP A 120 -5.28 5.67 -8.24
C ASP A 120 -4.28 6.69 -7.70
N SER A 121 -4.34 6.99 -6.40
CA SER A 121 -3.40 7.84 -5.69
C SER A 121 -2.51 7.01 -4.75
N ILE A 122 -1.60 7.67 -4.04
CA ILE A 122 -0.75 7.04 -3.02
C ILE A 122 -1.09 7.59 -1.64
N PRO A 123 -0.95 6.78 -0.57
CA PRO A 123 -1.11 7.27 0.79
C PRO A 123 0.10 8.11 1.22
N LEU A 124 -0.12 9.00 2.18
CA LEU A 124 0.93 9.77 2.86
C LEU A 124 1.04 9.32 4.31
N PHE A 125 2.27 9.12 4.77
CA PHE A 125 2.60 8.78 6.15
C PHE A 125 3.55 9.82 6.73
N GLU A 126 3.18 10.45 7.83
CA GLU A 126 4.04 11.41 8.53
C GLU A 126 4.32 10.89 9.94
N GLU A 127 5.60 10.65 10.22
CA GLU A 127 6.06 10.26 11.55
C GLU A 127 6.39 11.50 12.39
N GLY A 128 5.70 11.61 13.53
CA GLY A 128 5.94 12.59 14.58
C GLY A 128 5.32 12.10 15.89
N ASN A 129 5.25 12.97 16.89
CA ASN A 129 4.56 12.66 18.17
C ASN A 129 3.10 12.25 17.95
N ILE A 130 2.48 12.85 16.93
CA ILE A 130 1.25 12.34 16.32
C ILE A 130 1.66 11.73 14.99
N PHE A 131 1.42 10.43 14.84
CA PHE A 131 1.55 9.75 13.56
C PHE A 131 0.32 10.04 12.71
N LYS A 132 0.54 10.52 11.50
CA LYS A 132 -0.55 10.83 10.56
C LYS A 132 -0.49 9.91 9.35
N THR A 133 -1.65 9.38 8.97
CA THR A 133 -1.84 8.65 7.71
C THR A 133 -2.97 9.31 6.93
N ILE A 134 -2.71 9.64 5.67
CA ILE A 134 -3.71 10.22 4.76
C ILE A 134 -3.87 9.27 3.58
N ILE A 135 -5.09 8.81 3.35
CA ILE A 135 -5.47 7.97 2.22
C ILE A 135 -6.42 8.79 1.34
N PRO A 136 -5.98 9.24 0.15
CA PRO A 136 -6.85 9.93 -0.78
C PRO A 136 -7.99 9.01 -1.26
N LEU A 137 -9.19 9.57 -1.35
CA LEU A 137 -10.40 8.93 -1.84
C LEU A 137 -10.77 9.47 -3.23
N ARG A 138 -11.35 8.60 -4.07
CA ARG A 138 -12.04 9.04 -5.29
C ARG A 138 -13.44 9.54 -4.93
N LYS A 139 -13.95 10.52 -5.68
CA LYS A 139 -15.33 11.02 -5.52
C LYS A 139 -16.40 9.91 -5.53
N ILE A 140 -16.17 8.83 -6.27
CA ILE A 140 -17.09 7.67 -6.35
C ILE A 140 -17.08 6.86 -5.03
N ALA A 141 -15.98 6.86 -4.29
CA ALA A 141 -15.84 6.11 -3.03
C ALA A 141 -16.69 6.70 -1.88
N THR A 142 -17.13 7.95 -2.00
CA THR A 142 -17.94 8.66 -0.98
C THR A 142 -19.39 8.93 -1.41
N GLN A 143 -19.72 8.75 -2.70
CA GLN A 143 -21.08 8.93 -3.22
C GLN A 143 -21.97 7.72 -2.93
N LYS A 144 -22.69 7.73 -1.81
CA LYS A 144 -23.71 6.70 -1.56
C LYS A 144 -24.85 6.81 -2.57
N VAL A 145 -25.16 5.68 -3.23
CA VAL A 145 -26.38 5.52 -4.03
C VAL A 145 -27.58 5.64 -3.08
N GLY A 146 -28.19 6.83 -2.96
CA GLY A 146 -29.34 7.02 -2.08
C GLY A 146 -29.76 8.45 -1.76
N ASN A 147 -28.88 9.46 -1.88
CA ASN A 147 -29.27 10.86 -1.66
C ASN A 147 -29.25 11.63 -2.99
N ALA A 148 -30.44 11.77 -3.57
CA ALA A 148 -30.66 12.34 -4.89
C ALA A 148 -30.30 13.84 -4.97
N SER A 149 -29.59 14.20 -6.05
CA SER A 149 -30.00 15.34 -6.86
C SER A 149 -29.68 15.05 -8.31
N GLN A 150 -30.72 15.20 -9.15
CA GLN A 150 -30.68 15.08 -10.60
C GLN A 150 -29.60 15.99 -11.16
N ASN A 151 -28.57 15.41 -11.75
CA ASN A 151 -27.90 15.93 -12.94
C ASN A 151 -26.96 14.83 -13.44
N VAL A 152 -27.52 14.02 -14.33
CA VAL A 152 -26.82 13.01 -15.10
C VAL A 152 -26.27 13.71 -16.35
N PRO A 153 -24.94 13.84 -16.54
CA PRO A 153 -24.38 13.71 -17.87
C PRO A 153 -24.15 12.22 -18.07
N HIS A 154 -25.03 11.61 -18.85
CA HIS A 154 -24.92 10.27 -19.35
C HIS A 154 -23.80 10.27 -20.39
N ASN A 155 -22.54 10.38 -19.97
CA ASN A 155 -21.39 10.11 -20.81
C ASN A 155 -20.80 8.79 -20.37
N VAL A 156 -21.49 7.75 -20.82
CA VAL A 156 -20.90 6.44 -21.08
C VAL A 156 -19.78 6.69 -22.09
N SER A 157 -18.54 6.79 -21.62
CA SER A 157 -17.40 6.53 -22.50
C SER A 157 -17.32 5.02 -22.68
N GLN A 158 -18.17 4.52 -23.57
CA GLN A 158 -17.90 3.32 -24.34
C GLN A 158 -16.77 3.70 -25.29
N ASP A 159 -15.53 3.67 -24.78
CA ASP A 159 -14.38 3.57 -25.67
C ASP A 159 -13.63 2.31 -25.32
N VAL A 160 -13.83 1.34 -26.19
CA VAL A 160 -13.26 0.01 -26.17
C VAL A 160 -11.80 0.16 -26.55
N SER A 161 -10.95 0.55 -25.60
CA SER A 161 -9.52 0.27 -25.73
C SER A 161 -9.28 -1.17 -25.30
N HIS A 162 -9.38 -2.07 -26.27
CA HIS A 162 -8.68 -3.35 -26.26
C HIS A 162 -7.18 -3.09 -26.09
N ASN A 163 -6.75 -2.91 -24.84
CA ASN A 163 -5.38 -3.04 -24.38
C ASN A 163 -5.39 -3.16 -22.86
N VAL A 164 -5.94 -4.27 -22.36
CA VAL A 164 -5.76 -4.67 -20.97
C VAL A 164 -4.25 -4.87 -20.75
N PRO A 165 -3.55 -4.05 -19.94
CA PRO A 165 -2.21 -4.40 -19.52
C PRO A 165 -2.37 -5.55 -18.54
N LYS A 166 -2.18 -6.79 -19.02
CA LYS A 166 -1.79 -7.88 -18.13
C LYS A 166 -0.53 -7.41 -17.39
N ASN A 167 -0.56 -7.47 -16.06
CA ASN A 167 0.44 -7.05 -15.06
C ASN A 167 0.17 -5.71 -14.37
N ILE A 168 -0.74 -5.75 -13.40
CA ILE A 168 -0.93 -4.70 -12.39
C ILE A 168 0.12 -4.92 -11.32
N THR A 169 1.23 -4.20 -11.44
CA THR A 169 2.22 -4.06 -10.37
C THR A 169 1.95 -2.78 -9.60
N PRO A 170 2.05 -2.77 -8.26
CA PRO A 170 1.76 -1.59 -7.45
C PRO A 170 2.81 -0.49 -7.60
N TYR A 171 3.91 -0.78 -8.29
CA TYR A 171 5.05 0.10 -8.47
C TYR A 171 4.98 0.80 -9.84
N SER A 172 5.08 2.13 -9.85
CA SER A 172 5.39 2.91 -11.05
C SER A 172 6.70 2.44 -11.68
N LYS A 173 6.94 2.82 -12.93
CA LYS A 173 8.18 2.43 -13.61
C LYS A 173 9.42 2.90 -12.84
N GLU A 174 9.39 4.13 -12.33
CA GLU A 174 10.48 4.76 -11.60
C GLU A 174 10.74 4.03 -10.27
N GLU A 175 9.68 3.64 -9.56
CA GLU A 175 9.79 2.84 -8.32
C GLU A 175 10.32 1.43 -8.59
N ARG A 176 9.85 0.75 -9.65
CA ARG A 176 10.39 -0.56 -10.04
C ARG A 176 11.88 -0.49 -10.33
N ILE A 177 12.31 0.52 -11.07
CA ILE A 177 13.74 0.74 -11.36
C ILE A 177 14.54 0.91 -10.06
N LEU A 178 14.02 1.66 -9.09
CA LEU A 178 14.71 1.86 -7.81
C LEU A 178 14.77 0.57 -6.98
N ILE A 179 13.69 -0.22 -6.95
CA ILE A 179 13.65 -1.51 -6.24
C ILE A 179 14.58 -2.54 -6.90
N ILE A 180 14.59 -2.62 -8.24
CA ILE A 180 15.52 -3.45 -8.99
C ILE A 180 16.97 -3.11 -8.61
N LYS A 181 17.33 -1.82 -8.56
CA LYS A 181 18.67 -1.38 -8.13
C LYS A 181 19.01 -1.86 -6.72
N LYS A 182 18.05 -1.79 -5.78
CA LYS A 182 18.23 -2.25 -4.40
C LYS A 182 18.48 -3.76 -4.32
N TYR A 183 17.62 -4.56 -4.95
CA TYR A 183 17.77 -6.02 -4.95
C TYR A 183 19.11 -6.47 -5.55
N ILE A 184 19.57 -5.80 -6.60
CA ILE A 184 20.88 -6.09 -7.20
C ILE A 184 22.03 -5.75 -6.25
N LYS A 185 21.94 -4.66 -5.49
CA LYS A 185 22.95 -4.29 -4.47
C LYS A 185 22.98 -5.28 -3.30
N GLU A 186 21.82 -5.78 -2.87
CA GLU A 186 21.70 -6.74 -1.76
C GLU A 186 22.11 -8.16 -2.18
N ASN A 187 21.81 -8.55 -3.42
CA ASN A 187 22.19 -9.83 -4.00
C ASN A 187 22.50 -9.67 -5.49
N ASN A 188 23.79 -9.51 -5.80
CA ASN A 188 24.25 -9.32 -7.17
C ASN A 188 24.01 -10.53 -8.10
N LYS A 189 23.61 -11.70 -7.57
CA LYS A 189 23.24 -12.89 -8.36
C LYS A 189 21.74 -13.07 -8.54
N ILE A 190 20.92 -12.11 -8.09
CA ILE A 190 19.47 -12.22 -8.20
C ILE A 190 19.03 -12.39 -9.67
N THR A 191 18.09 -13.30 -9.90
CA THR A 191 17.56 -13.56 -11.24
C THR A 191 16.43 -12.58 -11.57
N ARG A 192 16.29 -12.23 -12.85
CA ARG A 192 15.17 -11.39 -13.32
C ARG A 192 13.81 -12.00 -12.97
N LYS A 193 13.73 -13.34 -12.95
CA LYS A 193 12.51 -14.07 -12.56
C LYS A 193 12.17 -13.85 -11.09
N ALA A 194 13.14 -13.99 -10.20
CA ALA A 194 12.94 -13.71 -8.77
C ALA A 194 12.47 -12.27 -8.53
N ILE A 195 13.04 -11.30 -9.23
CA ILE A 195 12.58 -9.90 -9.14
C ILE A 195 11.14 -9.75 -9.66
N ALA A 196 10.80 -10.44 -10.76
CA ALA A 196 9.47 -10.38 -11.37
C ALA A 196 8.40 -10.96 -10.45
N ASP A 197 8.68 -12.12 -9.86
CA ASP A 197 7.80 -12.81 -8.90
C ASP A 197 7.57 -11.94 -7.66
N GLU A 198 8.63 -11.31 -7.13
CA GLU A 198 8.55 -10.42 -5.96
C GLU A 198 7.79 -9.12 -6.24
N LEU A 199 7.95 -8.53 -7.43
CA LEU A 199 7.29 -7.27 -7.82
C LEU A 199 5.90 -7.48 -8.43
N GLY A 200 5.45 -8.73 -8.59
CA GLY A 200 4.17 -9.07 -9.20
C GLY A 200 4.06 -8.60 -10.65
N VAL A 201 5.15 -8.64 -11.42
CA VAL A 201 5.18 -8.28 -12.84
C VAL A 201 5.62 -9.44 -13.72
N ASP A 202 5.33 -9.34 -15.02
CA ASP A 202 5.94 -10.23 -16.00
C ASP A 202 7.46 -9.96 -16.16
N LEU A 203 8.18 -11.03 -16.46
CA LEU A 203 9.61 -11.02 -16.72
C LEU A 203 10.02 -9.96 -17.77
N LYS A 204 9.20 -9.74 -18.80
CA LYS A 204 9.47 -8.73 -19.84
C LYS A 204 9.45 -7.32 -19.29
N THR A 205 8.63 -7.03 -18.27
CA THR A 205 8.61 -5.72 -17.61
C THR A 205 9.92 -5.48 -16.87
N ILE A 206 10.38 -6.46 -16.08
CA ILE A 206 11.69 -6.39 -15.41
C ILE A 206 12.82 -6.24 -16.43
N GLN A 207 12.77 -6.96 -17.54
CA GLN A 207 13.78 -6.85 -18.58
C GLN A 207 13.80 -5.45 -19.21
N ARG A 208 12.63 -4.86 -19.47
CA ARG A 208 12.50 -3.50 -19.99
C ARG A 208 12.99 -2.45 -18.99
N ASP A 209 12.71 -2.64 -17.71
CA ASP A 209 13.09 -1.69 -16.65
C ASP A 209 14.60 -1.78 -16.34
N ILE A 210 15.18 -2.98 -16.32
CA ILE A 210 16.65 -3.18 -16.20
C ILE A 210 17.40 -2.49 -17.34
N ASN A 211 16.89 -2.58 -18.58
CA ASN A 211 17.52 -1.93 -19.73
C ASN A 211 17.51 -0.39 -19.65
N LYS A 212 16.72 0.20 -18.75
CA LYS A 212 16.67 1.64 -18.49
C LYS A 212 17.54 2.07 -17.31
N ILE A 213 18.20 1.11 -16.64
CA ILE A 213 19.17 1.43 -15.62
C ILE A 213 20.49 1.70 -16.31
N ASP A 214 20.88 2.98 -16.31
CA ASP A 214 22.21 3.37 -16.74
C ASP A 214 23.27 2.68 -15.87
N ASN A 215 24.37 2.30 -16.53
CA ASN A 215 25.54 1.69 -15.92
C ASN A 215 25.29 0.35 -15.21
N LEU A 216 24.29 -0.46 -15.60
CA LEU A 216 24.11 -1.81 -15.06
C LEU A 216 24.40 -2.87 -16.12
N LYS A 217 25.35 -3.79 -15.84
CA LYS A 217 25.68 -4.91 -16.71
C LYS A 217 25.60 -6.25 -15.99
N TYR A 218 25.35 -7.30 -16.77
CA TYR A 218 25.44 -8.68 -16.30
C TYR A 218 26.76 -9.29 -16.77
N ILE A 219 27.65 -9.58 -15.83
CA ILE A 219 28.98 -10.13 -16.08
C ILE A 219 28.93 -11.66 -15.94
N GLY A 220 29.44 -12.37 -16.94
CA GLY A 220 29.48 -13.84 -16.97
C GLY A 220 28.35 -14.48 -17.76
N ARG A 221 28.22 -15.82 -17.67
CA ARG A 221 27.23 -16.62 -18.41
C ARG A 221 26.43 -17.52 -17.48
N GLY A 222 25.13 -17.62 -17.75
CA GLY A 222 24.22 -18.54 -17.05
C GLY A 222 24.20 -18.30 -15.54
N ARG A 223 24.18 -19.38 -14.75
CA ARG A 223 24.09 -19.31 -13.28
C ARG A 223 25.35 -18.82 -12.57
N ASN A 224 26.46 -18.68 -13.29
CA ASN A 224 27.75 -18.24 -12.73
C ASN A 224 27.97 -16.72 -12.90
N GLY A 225 27.04 -16.02 -13.57
CA GLY A 225 27.13 -14.57 -13.74
C GLY A 225 26.55 -13.77 -12.57
N HIS A 226 26.83 -12.48 -12.55
CA HIS A 226 26.31 -11.53 -11.57
C HIS A 226 26.11 -10.15 -12.21
N TRP A 227 25.31 -9.32 -11.56
CA TRP A 227 25.07 -7.94 -11.92
C TRP A 227 26.12 -7.02 -11.31
N GLU A 228 26.62 -6.07 -12.09
CA GLU A 228 27.60 -5.08 -11.67
C GLU A 228 27.20 -3.69 -12.16
N PHE A 229 27.39 -2.69 -11.30
CA PHE A 229 27.23 -1.29 -11.69
C PHE A 229 28.58 -0.77 -12.18
N GLU A 230 28.65 -0.32 -13.43
CA GLU A 230 29.82 0.38 -13.95
C GLU A 230 29.90 1.78 -13.32
N GLU A 231 31.11 2.22 -12.98
CA GLU A 231 31.36 3.60 -12.51
C GLU A 231 31.14 4.62 -13.63
#